data_AF-A0A8H4A3Y4-F1
#
_entry.id   AF-A0A8H4A3Y4-F1
#
_cell.length_a   1.000
_cell.length_b   1.000
_cell.length_c   1.000
_cell.angle_alpha   90.00
_cell.angle_beta   90.00
_cell.angle_gamma   90.00
#
_symmetry.space_group_name_H-M   'P 1'
#
loop_
_entity.id
_entity.type
_entity.pdbx_description
1 polymer ?
#
loop_
_entity_poly.entity_id
_entity_poly.type
_entity_poly.pdbx_seq_one_letter_code
_entity_poly.pdbx_strand_id
1 'polypeptide(L)'
;MITLPYEYYHQIFNNLQNTYNDLFSCALVNRHWCRIIIPILWETPIFGDIRLIRILLLTLNGKEQALLIPFKINLPSYQKPLFEYTSYIAFIDDDLYYRGVRN
;
A
#
# COMPACT_ATOMS: atom_id res chain seq x y z
N MET A 1 -19.63 15.23 -17.11
CA MET A 1 -19.09 13.94 -16.61
C MET A 1 -19.80 13.69 -15.28
N ILE A 2 -20.63 12.65 -15.19
CA ILE A 2 -21.38 12.37 -13.95
C ILE A 2 -20.38 11.85 -12.92
N THR A 3 -20.16 12.61 -11.85
CA THR A 3 -19.32 12.19 -10.73
C THR A 3 -20.22 11.43 -9.74
N LEU A 4 -20.01 10.12 -9.62
CA LEU A 4 -20.69 9.35 -8.58
C LEU A 4 -20.11 9.75 -7.20
N PRO A 5 -20.93 9.72 -6.14
CA PRO A 5 -20.41 9.92 -4.79
C PRO A 5 -19.36 8.86 -4.42
N TYR A 6 -18.42 9.23 -3.56
CA TYR A 6 -17.30 8.38 -3.12
C TYR A 6 -17.76 6.99 -2.61
N GLU A 7 -18.87 6.95 -1.88
CA GLU A 7 -19.46 5.74 -1.30
C GLU A 7 -19.80 4.69 -2.37
N TYR A 8 -20.29 5.11 -3.53
CA TYR A 8 -20.62 4.19 -4.62
C TYR A 8 -19.36 3.63 -5.29
N TYR A 9 -18.32 4.45 -5.48
CA TYR A 9 -17.04 3.96 -5.99
C TYR A 9 -16.42 2.95 -5.03
N HIS A 10 -16.45 3.24 -3.74
CA HIS A 10 -15.95 2.32 -2.71
C HIS A 10 -16.69 0.97 -2.77
N GLN A 11 -18.02 0.96 -2.87
CA GLN A 11 -18.79 -0.27 -3.05
C GLN A 11 -18.45 -0.99 -4.35
N ILE A 12 -18.32 -0.29 -5.48
CA ILE A 12 -17.97 -0.89 -6.77
C ILE A 12 -16.60 -1.57 -6.68
N PHE A 13 -15.59 -0.86 -6.16
CA PHE A 13 -14.23 -1.39 -6.09
C PHE A 13 -14.08 -2.51 -5.07
N ASN A 14 -14.80 -2.47 -3.94
CA ASN A 14 -14.84 -3.59 -3.00
C ASN A 14 -15.50 -4.83 -3.60
N ASN A 15 -16.53 -4.68 -4.45
CA ASN A 15 -17.14 -5.81 -5.16
C ASN A 15 -16.27 -6.33 -6.32
N LEU A 16 -15.35 -5.52 -6.84
CA LEU A 16 -14.38 -5.91 -7.87
C LEU A 16 -13.12 -6.58 -7.30
N GLN A 17 -13.01 -6.70 -5.97
CA GLN A 17 -11.83 -7.17 -5.24
C GLN A 17 -11.59 -8.69 -5.37
N ASN A 18 -12.06 -9.34 -6.45
CA ASN A 18 -11.81 -10.75 -6.70
C ASN A 18 -10.31 -11.05 -6.93
N THR A 19 -9.54 -10.10 -7.47
CA THR A 19 -8.07 -10.16 -7.48
C THR A 19 -7.44 -8.78 -7.27
N TYR A 20 -6.31 -8.73 -6.55
CA TYR A 20 -5.48 -7.53 -6.38
C TYR A 20 -5.12 -6.87 -7.73
N ASN A 21 -4.88 -7.68 -8.76
CA ASN A 21 -4.46 -7.21 -10.08
C ASN A 21 -5.56 -6.43 -10.83
N ASP A 22 -6.81 -6.87 -10.71
CA ASP A 22 -7.94 -6.20 -11.36
C ASP A 22 -8.15 -4.81 -10.77
N LEU A 23 -8.12 -4.75 -9.43
CA LEU A 23 -8.26 -3.50 -8.70
C LEU A 23 -7.07 -2.55 -8.97
N PHE A 24 -5.84 -3.07 -9.02
CA PHE A 24 -4.67 -2.28 -9.40
C PHE A 24 -4.78 -1.70 -10.82
N SER A 25 -5.31 -2.48 -11.77
CA SER A 25 -5.54 -2.01 -13.14
C SER A 25 -6.55 -0.84 -13.18
N CYS A 26 -7.59 -0.88 -12.35
CA CYS A 26 -8.53 0.22 -12.20
C CYS A 26 -7.88 1.51 -11.64
N ALA A 27 -6.87 1.39 -10.77
CA ALA A 27 -6.16 2.55 -10.23
C ALA A 27 -5.40 3.34 -11.32
N LEU A 28 -5.02 2.68 -12.41
CA LEU A 28 -4.27 3.30 -13.51
C LEU A 28 -5.14 4.09 -14.50
N VAL A 29 -6.47 3.94 -14.42
CA VAL A 29 -7.41 4.56 -15.37
C VAL A 29 -7.39 6.08 -15.28
N ASN A 30 -7.48 6.64 -14.07
CA ASN A 30 -7.45 8.09 -13.86
C ASN A 30 -7.07 8.46 -12.41
N ARG A 31 -6.71 9.74 -12.20
CA ARG A 31 -6.30 10.26 -10.88
C ARG A 31 -7.37 10.14 -9.79
N HIS A 32 -8.65 10.20 -10.15
CA HIS A 32 -9.75 10.10 -9.19
C HIS A 32 -9.87 8.66 -8.67
N TRP A 33 -9.87 7.68 -9.58
CA TRP A 33 -9.93 6.26 -9.26
C TRP A 33 -8.69 5.82 -8.48
N CYS A 34 -7.50 6.30 -8.87
CA CYS A 34 -6.26 6.07 -8.13
C CYS A 34 -6.38 6.46 -6.66
N ARG A 35 -6.93 7.64 -6.35
CA ARG A 35 -7.08 8.12 -4.96
C ARG A 35 -8.04 7.29 -4.11
N ILE A 36 -9.01 6.62 -4.73
CA ILE A 36 -9.99 5.77 -4.04
C ILE A 36 -9.42 4.37 -3.85
N ILE A 37 -8.80 3.83 -4.89
CA ILE A 37 -8.34 2.45 -4.94
C ILE A 37 -7.06 2.23 -4.14
N ILE A 38 -6.13 3.20 -4.12
CA ILE A 38 -4.87 3.05 -3.38
C ILE A 38 -5.11 2.76 -1.89
N PRO A 39 -5.98 3.49 -1.16
CA PRO A 39 -6.35 3.13 0.21
C PRO A 39 -6.91 1.70 0.33
N ILE A 40 -7.79 1.27 -0.58
CA ILE A 40 -8.40 -0.07 -0.57
C ILE A 40 -7.35 -1.16 -0.77
N LEU A 41 -6.40 -0.96 -1.70
CA LEU A 41 -5.31 -1.92 -1.95
C LEU A 41 -4.32 -2.00 -0.79
N TRP A 42 -4.14 -0.91 -0.05
CA TRP A 42 -3.21 -0.82 1.07
C TRP A 42 -3.84 -1.15 2.42
N GLU A 43 -5.13 -1.51 2.46
CA GLU A 43 -5.79 -2.00 3.68
C GLU A 43 -5.16 -3.31 4.17
N THR A 44 -4.82 -4.20 3.24
CA THR A 44 -4.16 -5.50 3.45
C THR A 44 -3.00 -5.68 2.47
N PRO A 45 -1.85 -5.03 2.70
CA PRO A 45 -0.71 -5.13 1.80
C PRO A 45 -0.15 -6.56 1.79
N ILE A 46 -0.01 -7.14 0.60
CA ILE A 46 0.62 -8.45 0.41
C ILE A 46 2.14 -8.26 0.43
N PHE A 47 2.78 -8.45 1.59
CA PHE A 47 4.22 -8.20 1.82
C PHE A 47 5.20 -9.14 1.08
N GLY A 48 4.79 -9.81 0.00
CA GLY A 48 5.67 -10.65 -0.83
C GLY A 48 6.67 -9.86 -1.69
N ASP A 49 6.60 -8.54 -1.67
CA ASP A 49 7.37 -7.65 -2.54
C ASP A 49 8.23 -6.66 -1.77
N ILE A 50 9.55 -6.72 -1.99
CA ILE A 50 10.56 -5.79 -1.43
C ILE A 50 10.21 -4.32 -1.73
N ARG A 51 9.48 -4.03 -2.81
CA ARG A 51 9.03 -2.68 -3.15
C ARG A 51 8.10 -2.10 -2.08
N LEU A 52 7.26 -2.91 -1.44
CA LEU A 52 6.37 -2.46 -0.36
C LEU A 52 7.17 -2.08 0.88
N ILE A 53 8.14 -2.90 1.27
CA ILE A 53 9.05 -2.60 2.39
C ILE A 53 9.77 -1.27 2.15
N ARG A 54 10.24 -1.03 0.92
CA ARG A 54 10.86 0.25 0.55
C ARG A 54 9.90 1.44 0.68
N ILE A 55 8.64 1.29 0.29
CA ILE A 55 7.63 2.34 0.43
C ILE A 55 7.37 2.64 1.92
N LEU A 56 7.28 1.61 2.77
CA LEU A 56 7.12 1.80 4.21
C LEU A 56 8.30 2.52 4.84
N LEU A 57 9.53 2.15 4.45
CA LEU A 57 10.74 2.84 4.94
C LEU A 57 10.76 4.31 4.52
N LEU A 58 10.20 4.65 3.36
CA LEU A 58 10.08 6.04 2.89
C LEU A 58 9.00 6.85 3.62
N THR A 59 7.97 6.19 4.16
CA THR A 59 6.93 6.86 4.95
C THR A 59 7.34 7.15 6.39
N LEU A 60 8.46 6.58 6.87
CA LEU A 60 8.90 6.76 8.25
C LEU A 60 9.29 8.22 8.54
N ASN A 61 8.90 8.70 9.71
CA ASN A 61 9.32 10.01 10.21
C ASN A 61 10.76 9.98 10.75
N GLY A 62 11.36 11.16 10.97
CA GLY A 62 12.77 11.25 11.42
C GLY A 62 13.06 10.55 12.74
N LYS A 63 12.07 10.41 13.64
CA LYS A 63 12.23 9.67 14.91
C LYS A 63 12.27 8.17 14.67
N GLU A 64 11.38 7.65 13.83
CA GLU A 64 11.33 6.24 13.45
C GLU A 64 12.59 5.84 12.66
N GLN A 65 13.06 6.70 11.76
CA GLN A 65 14.32 6.48 11.04
C GLN A 65 15.52 6.38 11.99
N ALA A 66 15.54 7.16 13.09
CA ALA A 66 16.60 7.08 14.08
C ALA A 66 16.65 5.71 14.80
N LEU A 67 15.50 5.04 14.97
CA LEU A 67 15.44 3.69 15.54
C LEU A 67 16.04 2.63 14.61
N LEU A 68 16.19 2.93 13.32
CA LEU A 68 16.76 2.02 12.33
C LEU A 68 18.29 2.13 12.19
N ILE A 69 18.90 3.19 12.74
CA ILE A 69 20.36 3.41 12.71
C ILE A 69 21.15 2.21 13.27
N PRO A 70 20.78 1.61 14.44
CA PRO A 70 21.50 0.47 15.00
C PRO A 70 21.52 -0.75 14.06
N PHE A 71 20.50 -0.89 13.22
CA PHE A 71 20.36 -2.02 12.30
C PHE A 71 21.10 -1.80 10.97
N LYS A 72 21.76 -0.65 10.77
CA LYS A 72 22.49 -0.29 9.56
C LYS A 72 21.65 -0.43 8.28
N ILE A 73 20.35 -0.16 8.38
CA ILE A 73 19.42 -0.22 7.24
C ILE A 73 19.65 1.02 6.37
N ASN A 74 19.97 0.81 5.10
CA ASN A 74 20.10 1.91 4.14
C ASN A 74 18.71 2.46 3.79
N LEU A 75 18.40 3.66 4.28
CA LEU A 75 17.17 4.34 3.95
C LEU A 75 17.23 4.85 2.50
N PRO A 76 16.18 4.63 1.69
CA PRO A 76 16.16 5.13 0.33
C PRO A 76 16.08 6.67 0.34
N SER A 77 16.98 7.36 -0.37
CA SER A 77 17.02 8.84 -0.45
C SER A 77 16.01 9.42 -1.47
N TYR A 78 14.85 8.79 -1.63
CA TYR A 78 13.85 9.20 -2.63
C TYR A 78 12.84 10.19 -2.08
N GLN A 79 12.15 10.86 -3.00
CA GLN A 79 11.07 11.79 -2.70
C GLN A 79 9.95 11.10 -1.91
N LYS A 80 9.40 11.81 -0.93
CA LYS A 80 8.31 11.30 -0.08
C LYS A 80 7.15 10.80 -0.95
N PRO A 81 6.57 9.63 -0.67
CA PRO A 81 5.45 9.10 -1.44
C PRO A 81 4.27 10.07 -1.47
N LEU A 82 3.49 10.00 -2.56
CA LEU A 82 2.31 10.86 -2.75
C LEU A 82 1.21 10.60 -1.72
N PHE A 83 1.16 9.37 -1.20
CA PHE A 83 0.17 8.90 -0.25
C PHE A 83 0.83 8.53 1.06
N GLU A 84 0.10 8.72 2.16
CA GLU A 84 0.50 8.27 3.50
C GLU A 84 0.11 6.80 3.65
N TYR A 85 0.82 5.92 2.91
CA TYR A 85 0.51 4.49 2.79
C TYR A 85 0.40 3.77 4.14
N THR A 86 1.24 4.14 5.12
CA THR A 86 1.20 3.58 6.48
C THR A 86 -0.14 3.80 7.19
N SER A 87 -0.83 4.90 6.89
CA SER A 87 -2.14 5.21 7.50
C SER A 87 -3.28 4.36 6.96
N TYR A 88 -3.08 3.71 5.80
CA TYR A 88 -4.11 2.89 5.16
C TYR A 88 -4.07 1.44 5.59
N ILE A 89 -2.97 0.98 6.20
CA ILE A 89 -2.80 -0.41 6.61
C ILE A 89 -3.70 -0.72 7.80
N ALA A 90 -4.70 -1.58 7.58
CA ALA A 90 -5.59 -2.06 8.63
C ALA A 90 -5.14 -3.41 9.18
N PHE A 91 -4.61 -4.29 8.31
CA PHE A 91 -4.14 -5.61 8.70
C PHE A 91 -2.87 -6.00 7.93
N ILE A 92 -1.95 -6.63 8.63
CA ILE A 92 -0.71 -7.18 8.05
C ILE A 92 -0.92 -8.70 7.99
N ASP A 93 -1.11 -9.22 6.78
CA ASP A 93 -1.26 -10.67 6.59
C ASP A 93 0.09 -11.36 6.81
N ASP A 94 0.12 -12.26 7.79
CA ASP A 94 1.29 -13.00 8.28
C ASP A 94 1.55 -14.27 7.46
N ASP A 95 0.82 -14.51 6.36
CA ASP A 95 1.01 -15.68 5.47
C ASP A 95 2.45 -15.78 4.90
N LEU A 96 3.23 -14.71 5.00
CA LEU A 96 4.66 -14.70 4.64
C LEU A 96 5.56 -15.39 5.66
N TYR A 97 5.14 -15.50 6.92
CA TYR A 97 5.85 -16.31 7.90
C TYR A 97 5.85 -17.78 7.48
N TYR A 98 4.75 -18.26 6.90
CA TYR A 98 4.63 -19.64 6.42
C TYR A 98 5.34 -19.90 5.07
N ARG A 99 5.42 -18.90 4.17
CA ARG A 99 6.13 -19.06 2.90
C ARG A 99 7.64 -18.86 3.00
N GLY A 100 8.11 -17.99 3.90
CA GLY A 100 9.54 -17.70 4.07
C GLY A 100 10.32 -18.81 4.78
N VAL A 101 9.67 -19.58 5.65
CA VAL A 101 10.30 -20.69 6.41
C VAL A 101 10.43 -21.98 5.56
N ARG A 102 9.86 -22.01 4.35
CA ARG A 102 9.79 -23.22 3.51
C ARG A 102 10.69 -23.22 2.28
N ASN A 103 11.62 -22.28 2.14
CA ASN A 103 12.65 -22.29 1.09
C ASN A 103 14.04 -22.55 1.67
#